data_AF-A0A2V5YAE3-F1
#
_entry.id   AF-A0A2V5YAE3-F1
#
_cell.length_a   1.000
_cell.length_b   1.000
_cell.length_c   1.000
_cell.angle_alpha   90.00
_cell.angle_beta   90.00
_cell.angle_gamma   90.00
#
_symmetry.space_group_name_H-M   'P 1'
#
loop_
_entity.id
_entity.type
_entity.pdbx_description
1 polymer ?
#
loop_
_entity_poly.entity_id
_entity_poly.type
_entity_poly.pdbx_seq_one_letter_code
_entity_poly.pdbx_strand_id
1 'polypeptide(L)'
;IEDNTLVRQNTMANSLVDSFYGGRWVARHNYMVNMIPSGHGTESGAGRGQRANEFYDNTINMTVAWSGGGQRSGTSLWHDNTFLGRDSSNGSACNLSNYRETPARGIQVPGTFTVADGTCPWDQNDTEGNGTYVEGHPPFLFDSGSPTSGTTISGSTGTFTDSTKNWTTNQWASYSIKNTNRSSECYLLGSYIISNTSNSITYYYYPDRDVRQHLIFNSGDTYEIHRVLVMMDQCGRGRTLDAIYTQITNGQAIPRNPRCGCPLWPRSQLEPCYSWNNVYTPTNQVLGFGGGGQPTTKPGVDYFNLGSGFPADITPPQVSATYTSASNGVDYTGTYVYPYPLLSGRPAPSPASTPRLRQHLQKNGKKGWGTRKKKKGQDGENWNKPAQPLGSPP
;
A
#
# COMPACT_ATOMS: atom_id res chain seq x y z
N ILE A 1 -19.02 3.08 6.87
CA ILE A 1 -18.82 3.08 8.34
C ILE A 1 -19.23 4.46 8.82
N GLU A 2 -20.40 4.59 9.44
CA GLU A 2 -20.96 5.91 9.75
C GLU A 2 -21.63 5.96 11.12
N ASP A 3 -21.52 7.11 11.79
CA ASP A 3 -22.17 7.40 13.06
C ASP A 3 -21.80 6.47 14.22
N ASN A 4 -20.52 6.04 14.27
CA ASN A 4 -20.04 5.13 15.31
C ASN A 4 -19.11 5.82 16.32
N THR A 5 -19.04 5.23 17.51
CA THR A 5 -17.91 5.41 18.43
C THR A 5 -17.05 4.15 18.40
N LEU A 6 -15.80 4.30 17.98
CA LEU A 6 -14.88 3.19 17.79
C LEU A 6 -13.64 3.44 18.66
N VAL A 7 -13.37 2.52 19.59
CA VAL A 7 -12.31 2.69 20.59
C VAL A 7 -11.32 1.55 20.51
N ARG A 8 -10.04 1.90 20.34
CA ARG A 8 -8.92 0.96 20.43
C ARG A 8 -8.04 1.27 21.64
N GLN A 9 -7.76 0.25 22.43
CA GLN A 9 -6.83 0.34 23.57
C GLN A 9 -5.56 -0.43 23.22
N ASN A 10 -4.58 0.27 22.65
CA ASN A 10 -3.28 -0.29 22.30
C ASN A 10 -2.18 0.74 22.54
N THR A 11 -0.92 0.32 22.50
CA THR A 11 0.25 1.19 22.67
C THR A 11 0.59 2.02 21.42
N MET A 12 -0.04 1.72 20.28
CA MET A 12 0.10 2.42 19.01
C MET A 12 -1.22 2.43 18.21
N ALA A 13 -1.37 3.43 17.35
CA ALA A 13 -2.51 3.51 16.42
C ALA A 13 -2.46 2.36 15.41
N ASN A 14 -3.61 1.94 14.89
CA ASN A 14 -3.70 0.85 13.92
C ASN A 14 -4.95 0.99 13.04
N SER A 15 -5.06 0.12 12.05
CA SER A 15 -6.04 0.13 10.98
C SER A 15 -7.49 0.10 11.48
N LEU A 16 -8.28 1.08 11.07
CA LEU A 16 -9.75 1.06 11.12
C LEU A 16 -10.32 0.05 10.11
N VAL A 17 -9.81 0.12 8.88
CA VAL A 17 -10.17 -0.72 7.74
C VAL A 17 -8.90 -1.40 7.25
N ASP A 18 -9.03 -2.61 6.74
CA ASP A 18 -7.98 -3.29 5.98
C ASP A 18 -8.56 -3.74 4.63
N SER A 19 -8.60 -2.80 3.67
CA SER A 19 -9.26 -3.00 2.38
C SER A 19 -8.32 -3.67 1.36
N PHE A 20 -8.81 -4.64 0.59
CA PHE A 20 -8.08 -5.33 -0.48
C PHE A 20 -9.04 -5.79 -1.58
N TYR A 21 -8.53 -6.35 -2.68
CA TYR A 21 -9.33 -6.93 -3.79
C TYR A 21 -10.36 -5.97 -4.40
N GLY A 22 -9.94 -4.73 -4.67
CA GLY A 22 -10.81 -3.71 -5.25
C GLY A 22 -11.84 -3.14 -4.27
N GLY A 23 -11.65 -3.34 -2.97
CA GLY A 23 -12.51 -2.82 -1.92
C GLY A 23 -12.73 -1.32 -2.04
N ARG A 24 -13.97 -0.90 -1.81
CA ARG A 24 -14.44 0.49 -1.81
C ARG A 24 -15.18 0.77 -0.52
N TRP A 25 -14.90 1.89 0.11
CA TRP A 25 -15.52 2.21 1.39
C TRP A 25 -15.60 3.71 1.62
N VAL A 26 -16.57 4.08 2.46
CA VAL A 26 -16.71 5.42 3.02
C VAL A 26 -16.72 5.30 4.53
N ALA A 27 -15.96 6.15 5.23
CA ALA A 27 -16.03 6.25 6.67
C ALA A 27 -16.21 7.71 7.10
N ARG A 28 -17.34 7.99 7.76
CA ARG A 28 -17.77 9.35 8.08
C ARG A 28 -18.48 9.50 9.42
N HIS A 29 -18.50 10.70 9.97
CA HIS A 29 -19.29 11.01 11.17
C HIS A 29 -18.95 10.11 12.38
N ASN A 30 -17.75 9.52 12.43
CA ASN A 30 -17.34 8.65 13.53
C ASN A 30 -16.48 9.39 14.55
N TYR A 31 -16.61 8.99 15.81
CA TYR A 31 -15.63 9.28 16.85
C TYR A 31 -14.69 8.08 17.00
N MET A 32 -13.40 8.28 16.77
CA MET A 32 -12.40 7.21 16.74
C MET A 32 -11.29 7.48 17.76
N VAL A 33 -10.88 6.44 18.50
CA VAL A 33 -9.74 6.51 19.43
C VAL A 33 -8.66 5.52 19.02
N ASN A 34 -7.44 6.02 18.77
CA ASN A 34 -6.25 5.22 18.41
C ASN A 34 -6.44 4.30 17.20
N MET A 35 -7.21 4.75 16.21
CA MET A 35 -7.37 4.05 14.95
C MET A 35 -7.40 5.02 13.78
N ILE A 36 -6.92 4.56 12.63
CA ILE A 36 -6.84 5.35 11.41
C ILE A 36 -6.97 4.41 10.20
N PRO A 37 -7.56 4.83 9.07
CA PRO A 37 -7.69 3.94 7.92
C PRO A 37 -6.33 3.46 7.37
N SER A 38 -6.36 2.23 6.87
CA SER A 38 -5.28 1.62 6.08
C SER A 38 -5.90 0.76 4.99
N GLY A 39 -5.13 0.36 4.00
CA GLY A 39 -5.56 -0.61 3.00
C GLY A 39 -4.38 -1.18 2.23
N HIS A 40 -4.56 -2.35 1.64
CA HIS A 40 -3.54 -3.06 0.85
C HIS A 40 -3.44 -2.53 -0.57
N GLY A 41 -2.24 -2.66 -1.13
CA GLY A 41 -2.02 -2.48 -2.55
C GLY A 41 -1.82 -3.81 -3.25
N THR A 42 -1.26 -3.76 -4.45
CA THR A 42 -1.03 -4.91 -5.32
C THR A 42 0.19 -5.75 -4.91
N GLU A 43 0.84 -5.43 -3.79
CA GLU A 43 2.08 -6.06 -3.35
C GLU A 43 1.94 -7.51 -2.84
N SER A 44 0.73 -8.06 -2.74
CA SER A 44 0.46 -9.38 -2.15
C SER A 44 0.03 -10.45 -3.17
N GLY A 45 0.63 -10.44 -4.37
CA GLY A 45 0.44 -11.48 -5.39
C GLY A 45 -0.60 -11.12 -6.45
N ALA A 46 -1.64 -11.95 -6.61
CA ALA A 46 -2.62 -11.83 -7.70
C ALA A 46 -3.79 -10.88 -7.41
N GLY A 47 -3.91 -10.42 -6.16
CA GLY A 47 -5.00 -9.54 -5.73
C GLY A 47 -4.77 -8.09 -6.11
N ARG A 48 -5.80 -7.44 -6.68
CA ARG A 48 -5.81 -5.99 -6.89
C ARG A 48 -5.80 -5.28 -5.53
N GLY A 49 -5.23 -4.08 -5.49
CA GLY A 49 -5.24 -3.26 -4.28
C GLY A 49 -6.65 -2.76 -3.94
N GLN A 50 -6.78 -1.99 -2.86
CA GLN A 50 -8.00 -1.21 -2.63
C GLN A 50 -8.27 -0.27 -3.81
N ARG A 51 -9.54 -0.02 -4.14
CA ARG A 51 -9.88 0.75 -5.35
C ARG A 51 -10.10 2.23 -5.07
N ALA A 52 -10.95 2.54 -4.10
CA ALA A 52 -11.37 3.90 -3.79
C ALA A 52 -11.81 4.01 -2.33
N ASN A 53 -11.51 5.13 -1.68
CA ASN A 53 -12.12 5.46 -0.40
C ASN A 53 -12.36 6.95 -0.18
N GLU A 54 -13.30 7.23 0.72
CA GLU A 54 -13.62 8.57 1.20
C GLU A 54 -13.68 8.54 2.73
N PHE A 55 -12.95 9.43 3.38
CA PHE A 55 -12.80 9.50 4.82
C PHE A 55 -13.01 10.94 5.30
N TYR A 56 -14.17 11.23 5.90
CA TYR A 56 -14.52 12.62 6.19
C TYR A 56 -15.44 12.86 7.39
N ASP A 57 -15.46 14.08 7.90
CA ASP A 57 -16.23 14.48 9.10
C ASP A 57 -16.05 13.55 10.30
N ASN A 58 -14.88 12.95 10.44
CA ASN A 58 -14.59 12.13 11.60
C ASN A 58 -13.87 12.97 12.66
N THR A 59 -14.08 12.60 13.92
CA THR A 59 -13.23 13.06 15.03
C THR A 59 -12.30 11.93 15.44
N ILE A 60 -10.99 12.12 15.29
CA ILE A 60 -9.95 11.14 15.56
C ILE A 60 -9.11 11.58 16.75
N ASN A 61 -9.22 10.87 17.86
CA ASN A 61 -8.46 11.11 19.07
C ASN A 61 -7.28 10.13 19.19
N MET A 62 -6.07 10.63 18.96
CA MET A 62 -4.84 9.85 19.07
C MET A 62 -4.21 10.05 20.44
N THR A 63 -4.35 9.09 21.35
CA THR A 63 -3.70 9.15 22.67
C THR A 63 -2.32 8.48 22.68
N VAL A 64 -1.95 7.85 21.57
CA VAL A 64 -0.69 7.12 21.37
C VAL A 64 0.09 7.63 20.15
N ALA A 65 1.34 7.18 20.01
CA ALA A 65 2.16 7.54 18.86
C ALA A 65 1.55 7.01 17.55
N TRP A 66 1.63 7.84 16.50
CA TRP A 66 1.13 7.55 15.16
C TRP A 66 1.84 8.43 14.13
N SER A 67 1.76 8.04 12.86
CA SER A 67 2.46 8.68 11.74
C SER A 67 1.60 8.71 10.47
N GLY A 68 0.30 8.99 10.62
CA GLY A 68 -0.68 8.86 9.53
C GLY A 68 -1.20 7.44 9.28
N GLY A 69 -2.30 7.33 8.54
CA GLY A 69 -2.82 6.09 7.96
C GLY A 69 -1.96 5.57 6.80
N GLY A 70 -2.40 4.49 6.16
CA GLY A 70 -1.67 3.85 5.07
C GLY A 70 -2.53 3.58 3.84
N GLN A 71 -2.44 4.44 2.84
CA GLN A 71 -3.00 4.18 1.52
C GLN A 71 -1.93 3.50 0.67
N ARG A 72 -2.18 2.24 0.28
CA ARG A 72 -1.20 1.48 -0.53
C ARG A 72 -1.58 1.30 -1.99
N SER A 73 -2.76 1.79 -2.37
CA SER A 73 -3.27 1.68 -3.73
C SER A 73 -4.49 2.54 -3.94
N GLY A 74 -4.76 2.89 -5.19
CA GLY A 74 -6.03 3.45 -5.61
C GLY A 74 -6.25 4.88 -5.16
N THR A 75 -7.50 5.32 -5.20
CA THR A 75 -7.86 6.72 -4.99
C THR A 75 -8.42 6.95 -3.59
N SER A 76 -8.13 8.12 -3.04
CA SER A 76 -8.48 8.46 -1.67
C SER A 76 -8.90 9.93 -1.56
N LEU A 77 -10.04 10.17 -0.93
CA LEU A 77 -10.52 11.51 -0.56
C LEU A 77 -10.56 11.60 0.96
N TRP A 78 -9.75 12.49 1.55
CA TRP A 78 -9.69 12.68 3.00
C TRP A 78 -10.03 14.11 3.33
N HIS A 79 -11.13 14.36 4.03
CA HIS A 79 -11.47 15.76 4.29
C HIS A 79 -12.32 16.04 5.52
N ASP A 80 -12.32 17.29 5.95
CA ASP A 80 -13.17 17.76 7.06
C ASP A 80 -13.02 16.95 8.36
N ASN A 81 -11.87 16.29 8.55
CA ASN A 81 -11.60 15.50 9.74
C ASN A 81 -10.96 16.34 10.84
N THR A 82 -11.38 16.10 12.08
CA THR A 82 -10.81 16.70 13.29
C THR A 82 -9.87 15.72 13.98
N PHE A 83 -8.60 16.08 14.13
CA PHE A 83 -7.62 15.31 14.89
C PHE A 83 -7.37 15.93 16.27
N LEU A 84 -7.43 15.10 17.30
CA LEU A 84 -7.22 15.45 18.71
C LEU A 84 -6.08 14.61 19.32
N GLY A 85 -5.62 15.01 20.50
CA GLY A 85 -4.67 14.23 21.31
C GLY A 85 -3.23 14.53 20.94
N ARG A 86 -2.48 13.52 20.49
CA ARG A 86 -1.10 13.62 20.01
C ARG A 86 -1.08 13.92 18.52
N ASP A 87 -0.15 14.77 18.13
CA ASP A 87 0.12 15.08 16.73
C ASP A 87 0.75 13.89 15.98
N SER A 88 0.65 13.91 14.65
CA SER A 88 1.26 12.94 13.75
C SER A 88 2.77 13.15 13.70
N SER A 89 3.56 12.09 13.91
CA SER A 89 5.03 12.20 13.96
C SER A 89 5.67 12.60 12.63
N ASN A 90 4.93 12.52 11.52
CA ASN A 90 5.39 12.91 10.19
C ASN A 90 4.51 14.00 9.56
N GLY A 91 3.68 14.68 10.35
CA GLY A 91 2.81 15.76 9.89
C GLY A 91 1.76 15.37 8.85
N SER A 92 1.49 14.06 8.68
CA SER A 92 0.57 13.54 7.66
C SER A 92 -0.64 12.84 8.29
N ALA A 93 -1.82 12.98 7.67
CA ALA A 93 -3.02 12.23 8.02
C ALA A 93 -2.98 10.81 7.43
N CYS A 94 -2.40 10.64 6.25
CA CYS A 94 -2.30 9.35 5.55
C CYS A 94 -1.06 9.33 4.67
N ASN A 95 -0.29 8.24 4.67
CA ASN A 95 0.84 8.06 3.78
C ASN A 95 0.42 7.29 2.54
N LEU A 96 0.90 7.75 1.39
CA LEU A 96 0.75 7.08 0.11
C LEU A 96 1.97 6.18 -0.11
N SER A 97 1.81 4.87 0.01
CA SER A 97 2.91 3.90 -0.01
C SER A 97 2.77 2.90 -1.15
N ASN A 98 3.70 2.94 -2.10
CA ASN A 98 3.72 2.01 -3.23
C ASN A 98 4.67 0.84 -2.97
N TYR A 99 4.24 -0.15 -2.19
CA TYR A 99 5.12 -1.23 -1.74
C TYR A 99 5.64 -2.17 -2.85
N ARG A 100 5.12 -2.13 -4.08
CA ARG A 100 5.77 -2.85 -5.20
C ARG A 100 6.99 -2.12 -5.76
N GLU A 101 7.20 -0.84 -5.48
CA GLU A 101 8.46 -0.15 -5.84
C GLU A 101 9.59 -0.47 -4.87
N THR A 102 9.33 -1.27 -3.83
CA THR A 102 10.31 -1.67 -2.81
C THR A 102 10.32 -3.19 -2.67
N PRO A 103 11.33 -3.78 -1.99
CA PRO A 103 11.36 -5.22 -1.75
C PRO A 103 10.42 -5.67 -0.61
N ALA A 104 9.46 -4.84 -0.17
CA ALA A 104 8.62 -5.04 1.02
C ALA A 104 7.73 -6.30 1.00
N ARG A 105 7.58 -6.99 -0.15
CA ARG A 105 6.83 -8.25 -0.24
C ARG A 105 7.58 -9.39 -0.94
N GLY A 106 8.89 -9.26 -1.10
CA GLY A 106 9.78 -10.33 -1.56
C GLY A 106 9.50 -10.85 -2.97
N ILE A 107 10.07 -12.02 -3.29
CA ILE A 107 9.91 -12.67 -4.59
C ILE A 107 8.48 -13.19 -4.71
N GLN A 108 7.72 -12.61 -5.62
CA GLN A 108 6.39 -13.10 -5.93
C GLN A 108 6.42 -14.16 -7.03
N VAL A 109 5.35 -14.94 -7.12
CA VAL A 109 5.27 -16.02 -8.08
C VAL A 109 5.20 -15.46 -9.50
N PRO A 110 5.92 -16.04 -10.49
CA PRO A 110 5.87 -15.56 -11.87
C PRO A 110 4.43 -15.44 -12.39
N GLY A 111 4.15 -14.30 -13.04
CA GLY A 111 2.85 -13.98 -13.60
C GLY A 111 1.89 -13.21 -12.69
N THR A 112 2.21 -13.02 -11.40
CA THR A 112 1.45 -12.12 -10.50
C THR A 112 1.93 -10.67 -10.59
N PHE A 113 1.40 -9.79 -9.74
CA PHE A 113 1.79 -8.38 -9.69
C PHE A 113 3.13 -8.20 -8.96
N THR A 114 4.22 -8.66 -9.60
CA THR A 114 5.59 -8.62 -9.07
C THR A 114 6.06 -7.19 -8.77
N VAL A 115 7.26 -7.07 -8.19
CA VAL A 115 7.95 -5.79 -7.95
C VAL A 115 7.89 -4.92 -9.21
N ALA A 116 7.55 -3.65 -9.03
CA ALA A 116 7.61 -2.61 -10.05
C ALA A 116 9.08 -2.18 -10.24
N ASP A 117 9.85 -3.06 -10.86
CA ASP A 117 11.29 -2.92 -11.07
C ASP A 117 11.63 -2.36 -12.46
N GLY A 118 10.62 -1.90 -13.20
CA GLY A 118 10.74 -1.47 -14.58
C GLY A 118 10.64 -2.62 -15.59
N THR A 119 10.44 -3.87 -15.13
CA THR A 119 10.26 -5.04 -16.01
C THR A 119 8.92 -5.77 -15.82
N CYS A 120 8.19 -5.47 -14.75
CA CYS A 120 6.88 -6.05 -14.49
C CYS A 120 5.87 -5.64 -15.60
N PRO A 121 5.28 -6.60 -16.34
CA PRO A 121 4.38 -6.30 -17.47
C PRO A 121 3.04 -5.71 -17.03
N TRP A 122 2.74 -5.76 -15.73
CA TRP A 122 1.55 -5.14 -15.15
C TRP A 122 1.72 -3.66 -14.88
N ASP A 123 2.91 -3.08 -15.08
CA ASP A 123 3.22 -1.68 -14.85
C ASP A 123 3.44 -0.93 -16.17
N GLN A 124 3.28 0.39 -16.16
CA GLN A 124 3.65 1.22 -17.29
C GLN A 124 5.14 1.52 -17.19
N ASN A 125 5.95 0.68 -17.83
CA ASN A 125 7.40 0.84 -17.86
C ASN A 125 7.82 1.74 -19.03
N ASP A 126 9.00 2.34 -18.94
CA ASP A 126 9.59 2.99 -20.10
C ASP A 126 10.04 1.95 -21.12
N THR A 127 9.53 2.04 -22.35
CA THR A 127 9.89 1.10 -23.43
C THR A 127 10.85 1.71 -24.45
N GLU A 128 10.97 3.04 -24.47
CA GLU A 128 11.71 3.76 -25.52
C GLU A 128 12.99 4.45 -24.99
N GLY A 129 13.22 4.42 -23.67
CA GLY A 129 14.38 5.05 -23.04
C GLY A 129 14.24 6.56 -22.84
N ASN A 130 13.12 7.16 -23.26
CA ASN A 130 12.88 8.60 -23.27
C ASN A 130 11.70 9.03 -22.37
N GLY A 131 11.17 8.10 -21.56
CA GLY A 131 10.09 8.36 -20.61
C GLY A 131 8.72 8.08 -21.19
N THR A 132 8.66 7.33 -22.29
CA THR A 132 7.42 6.98 -22.97
C THR A 132 7.18 5.48 -22.95
N TYR A 133 5.91 5.11 -23.06
CA TYR A 133 5.45 3.73 -23.08
C TYR A 133 4.74 3.46 -24.39
N VAL A 134 5.20 2.44 -25.10
CA VAL A 134 4.55 1.88 -26.28
C VAL A 134 4.12 0.46 -25.94
N GLU A 135 2.81 0.21 -26.02
CA GLU A 135 2.26 -1.10 -25.69
C GLU A 135 2.84 -2.19 -26.62
N GLY A 136 3.25 -3.31 -26.03
CA GLY A 136 3.84 -4.45 -26.74
C GLY A 136 5.35 -4.36 -26.95
N HIS A 137 5.98 -3.20 -26.71
CA HIS A 137 7.43 -3.09 -26.70
C HIS A 137 8.01 -3.62 -25.38
N PRO A 138 9.20 -4.25 -25.41
CA PRO A 138 9.88 -4.65 -24.18
C PRO A 138 10.32 -3.42 -23.38
N PRO A 139 10.45 -3.54 -22.04
CA PRO A 139 11.02 -2.47 -21.24
C PRO A 139 12.44 -2.12 -21.66
N PHE A 140 12.75 -0.82 -21.69
CA PHE A 140 14.07 -0.34 -22.06
C PHE A 140 15.10 -0.67 -20.96
N LEU A 141 16.22 -1.29 -21.35
CA LEU A 141 17.35 -1.53 -20.46
C LEU A 141 18.30 -0.32 -20.50
N PHE A 142 18.38 0.44 -19.40
CA PHE A 142 19.22 1.63 -19.33
C PHE A 142 20.69 1.30 -19.03
N ASP A 143 20.91 0.35 -18.12
CA ASP A 143 22.24 -0.16 -17.82
C ASP A 143 22.14 -1.55 -17.17
N SER A 144 23.24 -2.28 -17.17
CA SER A 144 23.40 -3.55 -16.47
C SER A 144 24.85 -3.76 -16.07
N GLY A 145 25.12 -4.58 -15.06
CA GLY A 145 26.49 -4.83 -14.63
C GLY A 145 26.60 -5.87 -13.53
N SER A 146 27.78 -5.88 -12.91
CA SER A 146 28.12 -6.77 -11.81
C SER A 146 28.74 -5.98 -10.68
N PRO A 147 28.13 -5.97 -9.47
CA PRO A 147 28.71 -5.30 -8.32
C PRO A 147 30.10 -5.85 -8.05
N THR A 148 31.04 -4.96 -7.80
CA THR A 148 32.40 -5.29 -7.37
C THR A 148 32.51 -5.35 -5.85
N SER A 149 31.53 -4.80 -5.13
CA SER A 149 31.39 -4.91 -3.67
C SER A 149 30.09 -5.60 -3.28
N GLY A 150 30.05 -6.12 -2.04
CA GLY A 150 28.79 -6.40 -1.38
C GLY A 150 28.04 -5.11 -1.00
N THR A 151 26.76 -5.27 -0.65
CA THR A 151 25.91 -4.17 -0.19
C THR A 151 26.24 -3.77 1.24
N THR A 152 26.41 -2.47 1.49
CA THR A 152 26.41 -1.87 2.84
C THR A 152 25.04 -1.30 3.16
N ILE A 153 24.54 -1.56 4.37
CA ILE A 153 23.22 -1.09 4.83
C ILE A 153 23.36 0.01 5.88
N SER A 154 22.58 1.08 5.74
CA SER A 154 22.46 2.14 6.75
C SER A 154 21.00 2.59 6.87
N GLY A 155 20.31 2.18 7.94
CA GLY A 155 18.89 2.46 8.12
C GLY A 155 18.05 1.87 6.98
N SER A 156 17.41 2.74 6.19
CA SER A 156 16.58 2.36 5.03
C SER A 156 17.29 2.53 3.69
N THR A 157 18.63 2.56 3.67
CA THR A 157 19.42 2.61 2.44
C THR A 157 20.36 1.42 2.31
N GLY A 158 20.49 0.92 1.08
CA GLY A 158 21.50 -0.06 0.69
C GLY A 158 22.39 0.53 -0.40
N THR A 159 23.69 0.29 -0.30
CA THR A 159 24.67 0.82 -1.27
C THR A 159 25.65 -0.27 -1.70
N PHE A 160 25.87 -0.41 -3.00
CA PHE A 160 26.96 -1.23 -3.55
C PHE A 160 27.76 -0.43 -4.58
N THR A 161 28.96 -0.92 -4.89
CA THR A 161 29.87 -0.33 -5.89
C THR A 161 30.13 -1.29 -7.03
N ASP A 162 30.04 -0.79 -8.25
CA ASP A 162 30.51 -1.42 -9.48
C ASP A 162 31.64 -0.56 -10.05
N SER A 163 32.89 -0.89 -9.70
CA SER A 163 34.07 -0.10 -10.09
C SER A 163 34.37 -0.13 -11.59
N THR A 164 33.64 -0.93 -12.37
CA THR A 164 33.73 -0.93 -13.84
C THR A 164 32.93 0.21 -14.49
N LYS A 165 32.12 0.94 -13.69
CA LYS A 165 31.22 1.99 -14.16
C LYS A 165 31.81 3.38 -13.99
N ASN A 166 31.34 4.29 -14.84
CA ASN A 166 31.65 5.73 -14.79
C ASN A 166 30.41 6.56 -15.15
N TRP A 167 29.40 6.48 -14.29
CA TRP A 167 28.12 7.15 -14.41
C TRP A 167 28.20 8.65 -14.16
N THR A 168 27.25 9.40 -14.72
CA THR A 168 26.98 10.74 -14.22
C THR A 168 26.29 10.62 -12.85
N THR A 169 26.74 11.40 -11.87
CA THR A 169 26.13 11.46 -10.54
C THR A 169 24.62 11.73 -10.65
N ASN A 170 23.82 10.94 -9.94
CA ASN A 170 22.35 10.97 -9.91
C ASN A 170 21.62 10.72 -11.24
N GLN A 171 22.29 10.28 -12.30
CA GLN A 171 21.60 9.95 -13.55
C GLN A 171 20.57 8.82 -13.40
N TRP A 172 20.74 7.95 -12.40
CA TRP A 172 19.86 6.84 -12.09
C TRP A 172 18.91 7.11 -10.91
N ALA A 173 18.92 8.31 -10.32
CA ALA A 173 17.96 8.64 -9.27
C ALA A 173 16.53 8.50 -9.78
N SER A 174 15.64 7.87 -9.00
CA SER A 174 14.25 7.53 -9.36
C SER A 174 14.06 6.41 -10.40
N TYR A 175 15.13 5.79 -10.88
CA TYR A 175 15.05 4.55 -11.67
C TYR A 175 14.88 3.35 -10.74
N SER A 176 14.60 2.18 -11.31
CA SER A 176 14.53 0.91 -10.57
C SER A 176 15.78 0.07 -10.85
N ILE A 177 16.19 -0.69 -9.85
CA ILE A 177 17.26 -1.70 -9.97
C ILE A 177 16.74 -3.06 -9.53
N LYS A 178 17.19 -4.12 -10.20
CA LYS A 178 16.85 -5.52 -9.88
C LYS A 178 18.07 -6.42 -9.88
N ASN A 179 18.05 -7.45 -9.04
CA ASN A 179 19.07 -8.50 -9.05
C ASN A 179 18.68 -9.58 -10.07
N THR A 180 19.58 -9.84 -11.01
CA THR A 180 19.38 -10.77 -12.12
C THR A 180 20.21 -12.05 -12.00
N ASN A 181 21.00 -12.18 -10.94
CA ASN A 181 21.80 -13.38 -10.72
C ASN A 181 20.88 -14.53 -10.29
N ARG A 182 20.71 -15.52 -11.16
CA ARG A 182 19.87 -16.71 -10.91
C ARG A 182 20.31 -17.54 -9.71
N SER A 183 21.57 -17.43 -9.30
CA SER A 183 22.12 -18.13 -8.14
C SER A 183 21.96 -17.32 -6.84
N SER A 184 21.51 -16.07 -6.91
CA SER A 184 21.29 -15.23 -5.74
C SER A 184 19.92 -15.51 -5.12
N GLU A 185 19.85 -15.51 -3.79
CA GLU A 185 18.58 -15.52 -3.05
C GLU A 185 17.72 -14.28 -3.34
N CYS A 186 18.35 -13.22 -3.86
CA CYS A 186 17.67 -11.98 -4.24
C CYS A 186 17.22 -11.96 -5.70
N TYR A 187 17.35 -13.07 -6.45
CA TYR A 187 16.94 -13.13 -7.85
C TYR A 187 15.48 -12.63 -8.03
N LEU A 188 15.27 -11.69 -8.96
CA LEU A 188 13.98 -11.03 -9.22
C LEU A 188 13.48 -10.07 -8.13
N LEU A 189 14.26 -9.80 -7.08
CA LEU A 189 14.00 -8.66 -6.21
C LEU A 189 14.47 -7.38 -6.87
N GLY A 190 13.76 -6.29 -6.59
CA GLY A 190 14.11 -4.95 -7.02
C GLY A 190 13.69 -3.88 -6.03
N SER A 191 14.17 -2.67 -6.28
CA SER A 191 13.85 -1.46 -5.51
C SER A 191 14.12 -0.24 -6.36
N TYR A 192 13.60 0.92 -5.95
CA TYR A 192 13.99 2.18 -6.55
C TYR A 192 15.36 2.66 -6.08
N ILE A 193 16.07 3.34 -6.97
CA ILE A 193 17.36 3.99 -6.75
C ILE A 193 17.10 5.39 -6.17
N ILE A 194 17.72 5.66 -5.04
CA ILE A 194 17.69 6.98 -4.37
C ILE A 194 18.69 7.91 -5.05
N SER A 195 19.91 7.42 -5.31
CA SER A 195 21.00 8.20 -5.89
C SER A 195 22.10 7.28 -6.45
N ASN A 196 23.01 7.86 -7.22
CA ASN A 196 24.23 7.18 -7.65
C ASN A 196 25.41 8.16 -7.71
N THR A 197 26.62 7.66 -7.43
CA THR A 197 27.87 8.34 -7.77
C THR A 197 28.32 7.89 -9.17
N SER A 198 29.59 8.11 -9.53
CA SER A 198 30.16 7.55 -10.76
C SER A 198 30.22 6.03 -10.81
N ASN A 199 30.18 5.35 -9.66
CA ASN A 199 30.34 3.89 -9.63
C ASN A 199 29.59 3.18 -8.48
N SER A 200 28.80 3.90 -7.70
CA SER A 200 27.99 3.31 -6.63
C SER A 200 26.51 3.64 -6.82
N ILE A 201 25.65 2.65 -6.59
CA ILE A 201 24.20 2.83 -6.50
C ILE A 201 23.81 2.86 -5.03
N THR A 202 22.98 3.82 -4.65
CA THR A 202 22.25 3.81 -3.38
C THR A 202 20.77 3.62 -3.68
N TYR A 203 20.15 2.58 -3.13
CA TYR A 203 18.76 2.22 -3.34
C TYR A 203 18.01 2.15 -2.01
N TYR A 204 16.68 2.14 -2.08
CA TYR A 204 15.87 1.97 -0.89
C TYR A 204 15.96 0.54 -0.36
N TYR A 205 16.47 0.41 0.87
CA TYR A 205 16.48 -0.83 1.61
C TYR A 205 15.28 -0.86 2.54
N TYR A 206 14.41 -1.86 2.38
CA TYR A 206 13.28 -2.06 3.27
C TYR A 206 13.74 -2.78 4.55
N PRO A 207 13.74 -2.13 5.73
CA PRO A 207 14.39 -2.66 6.93
C PRO A 207 13.49 -3.56 7.78
N ASP A 208 12.18 -3.58 7.52
CA ASP A 208 11.24 -4.28 8.38
C ASP A 208 11.35 -5.80 8.22
N ARG A 209 11.11 -6.52 9.32
CA ARG A 209 11.32 -7.98 9.42
C ARG A 209 10.14 -8.79 8.90
N ASP A 210 9.16 -8.16 8.27
CA ASP A 210 7.97 -8.80 7.72
C ASP A 210 8.17 -9.29 6.27
N VAL A 211 9.41 -9.26 5.78
CA VAL A 211 9.82 -9.88 4.51
C VAL A 211 10.60 -11.16 4.73
N ARG A 212 10.53 -12.06 3.74
CA ARG A 212 11.33 -13.28 3.70
C ARG A 212 12.78 -13.05 3.27
N GLN A 213 13.00 -12.04 2.43
CA GLN A 213 14.30 -11.71 1.86
C GLN A 213 14.37 -10.20 1.66
N HIS A 214 15.54 -9.62 1.96
CA HIS A 214 15.84 -8.24 1.65
C HIS A 214 16.66 -8.17 0.36
N LEU A 215 16.41 -7.15 -0.48
CA LEU A 215 17.25 -6.92 -1.65
C LEU A 215 18.66 -6.54 -1.18
N ILE A 216 19.61 -7.40 -1.51
CA ILE A 216 21.05 -7.15 -1.42
C ILE A 216 21.73 -7.59 -2.72
N PHE A 217 22.90 -7.03 -2.93
CA PHE A 217 23.81 -7.36 -4.02
C PHE A 217 25.14 -7.80 -3.42
N ASN A 218 25.59 -9.01 -3.76
CA ASN A 218 26.92 -9.49 -3.47
C ASN A 218 27.90 -9.12 -4.58
N SER A 219 29.19 -9.09 -4.27
CA SER A 219 30.22 -8.97 -5.31
C SER A 219 30.08 -10.15 -6.28
N GLY A 220 30.04 -9.87 -7.59
CA GLY A 220 29.83 -10.86 -8.64
C GLY A 220 28.37 -11.23 -8.93
N ASP A 221 27.39 -10.67 -8.21
CA ASP A 221 26.00 -10.71 -8.68
C ASP A 221 25.85 -9.98 -10.02
N THR A 222 24.65 -10.02 -10.61
CA THR A 222 24.30 -9.25 -11.80
C THR A 222 23.10 -8.37 -11.50
N TYR A 223 23.04 -7.19 -12.12
CA TYR A 223 21.90 -6.27 -12.00
C TYR A 223 21.49 -5.67 -13.35
N GLU A 224 20.25 -5.19 -13.39
CA GLU A 224 19.71 -4.37 -14.48
C GLU A 224 19.07 -3.11 -13.91
N ILE A 225 19.14 -2.00 -14.65
CA ILE A 225 18.49 -0.72 -14.36
C ILE A 225 17.42 -0.44 -15.42
N HIS A 226 16.21 -0.20 -14.94
CA HIS A 226 15.03 0.11 -15.75
C HIS A 226 14.27 1.30 -15.16
N ARG A 227 13.20 1.75 -15.84
CA ARG A 227 12.35 2.85 -15.34
C ARG A 227 10.88 2.46 -15.33
N VAL A 228 10.24 2.64 -14.18
CA VAL A 228 8.78 2.60 -14.04
C VAL A 228 8.24 4.02 -14.23
N LEU A 229 7.25 4.19 -15.10
CA LEU A 229 6.54 5.47 -15.27
C LEU A 229 5.32 5.54 -14.37
N VAL A 230 4.58 4.44 -14.30
CA VAL A 230 3.39 4.28 -13.45
C VAL A 230 3.33 2.85 -12.93
N MET A 231 3.27 2.68 -11.61
CA MET A 231 2.97 1.40 -10.99
C MET A 231 1.46 1.15 -11.05
N MET A 232 1.03 -0.03 -11.48
CA MET A 232 -0.40 -0.39 -11.47
C MET A 232 -0.96 -0.22 -10.07
N ASP A 233 -2.15 0.37 -10.04
CA ASP A 233 -2.90 0.60 -8.81
C ASP A 233 -2.17 1.50 -7.81
N GLN A 234 -1.11 2.23 -8.20
CA GLN A 234 -0.49 3.22 -7.32
C GLN A 234 -1.51 4.21 -6.77
N CYS A 235 -1.15 4.87 -5.68
CA CYS A 235 -1.98 5.92 -5.11
C CYS A 235 -2.30 6.98 -6.16
N GLY A 236 -3.58 7.34 -6.28
CA GLY A 236 -4.07 8.26 -7.29
C GLY A 236 -4.39 7.63 -8.65
N ARG A 237 -4.38 6.29 -8.77
CA ARG A 237 -4.60 5.57 -10.04
C ARG A 237 -5.36 4.25 -9.89
N GLY A 238 -6.47 4.27 -9.14
CA GLY A 238 -7.24 3.06 -8.85
C GLY A 238 -8.05 2.53 -10.02
N ARG A 239 -8.54 3.40 -10.91
CA ARG A 239 -9.29 3.01 -12.10
C ARG A 239 -8.39 2.41 -13.17
N THR A 240 -8.81 1.30 -13.77
CA THR A 240 -8.22 0.73 -14.99
C THR A 240 -9.25 0.65 -16.11
N LEU A 241 -8.81 0.77 -17.37
CA LEU A 241 -9.70 0.53 -18.52
C LEU A 241 -9.89 -0.96 -18.80
N ASP A 242 -8.93 -1.78 -18.38
CA ASP A 242 -9.02 -3.23 -18.48
C ASP A 242 -9.48 -3.84 -17.15
N ALA A 243 -10.50 -4.69 -17.23
CA ALA A 243 -10.88 -5.57 -16.13
C ALA A 243 -9.88 -6.73 -16.07
N ILE A 244 -9.19 -6.91 -14.94
CA ILE A 244 -8.31 -8.06 -14.72
C ILE A 244 -9.15 -9.19 -14.13
N TYR A 245 -9.03 -10.39 -14.69
CA TYR A 245 -9.64 -11.60 -14.12
C TYR A 245 -8.57 -12.54 -13.60
N THR A 246 -8.96 -13.43 -12.69
CA THR A 246 -8.08 -14.44 -12.12
C THR A 246 -8.29 -15.77 -12.83
N GLN A 247 -7.23 -16.36 -13.35
CA GLN A 247 -7.18 -17.73 -13.84
C GLN A 247 -6.51 -18.61 -12.79
N ILE A 248 -7.09 -19.76 -12.46
CA ILE A 248 -6.44 -20.75 -11.60
C ILE A 248 -5.61 -21.69 -12.47
N THR A 249 -4.30 -21.75 -12.25
CA THR A 249 -3.36 -22.68 -12.93
C THR A 249 -2.61 -23.47 -11.86
N ASN A 250 -2.72 -24.81 -11.87
CA ASN A 250 -2.08 -25.68 -10.87
C ASN A 250 -2.35 -25.28 -9.41
N GLY A 251 -3.60 -24.88 -9.12
CA GLY A 251 -4.00 -24.42 -7.78
C GLY A 251 -3.59 -23.00 -7.42
N GLN A 252 -2.93 -22.28 -8.33
CA GLN A 252 -2.46 -20.91 -8.12
C GLN A 252 -3.30 -19.88 -8.88
N ALA A 253 -3.67 -18.80 -8.21
CA ALA A 253 -4.29 -17.64 -8.82
C ALA A 253 -3.27 -16.84 -9.66
N ILE A 254 -3.56 -16.70 -10.95
CA ILE A 254 -2.77 -15.94 -11.91
C ILE A 254 -3.65 -14.85 -12.53
N PRO A 255 -3.33 -13.56 -12.38
CA PRO A 255 -4.08 -12.50 -13.03
C PRO A 255 -3.88 -12.54 -14.55
N ARG A 256 -4.92 -12.15 -15.30
CA ARG A 256 -4.92 -12.10 -16.76
C ARG A 256 -5.60 -10.84 -17.26
N ASN A 257 -5.00 -10.19 -18.25
CA ASN A 257 -5.64 -9.13 -19.00
C ASN A 257 -6.47 -9.76 -20.15
N PRO A 258 -7.78 -9.50 -20.24
CA PRO A 258 -8.66 -10.10 -21.25
C PRO A 258 -8.31 -9.70 -22.68
N ARG A 259 -7.55 -8.62 -22.89
CA ARG A 259 -7.13 -8.19 -24.22
C ARG A 259 -6.18 -9.18 -24.91
N CYS A 260 -5.38 -9.92 -24.14
CA CYS A 260 -4.39 -10.85 -24.68
C CYS A 260 -4.38 -12.22 -23.99
N GLY A 261 -5.10 -12.39 -22.88
CA GLY A 261 -4.95 -13.58 -22.03
C GLY A 261 -3.56 -13.68 -21.38
N CYS A 262 -2.86 -12.55 -21.24
CA CYS A 262 -1.48 -12.45 -20.79
C CYS A 262 -1.31 -11.35 -19.71
N PRO A 263 -0.17 -11.31 -19.00
CA PRO A 263 0.20 -10.13 -18.21
C PRO A 263 0.38 -8.90 -19.09
N LEU A 264 -0.40 -7.85 -18.83
CA LEU A 264 -0.36 -6.60 -19.60
C LEU A 264 -0.91 -5.44 -18.77
N TRP A 265 -0.22 -4.30 -18.81
CA TRP A 265 -0.63 -3.02 -18.22
C TRP A 265 -2.13 -2.77 -18.44
N PRO A 266 -2.94 -2.66 -17.36
CA PRO A 266 -4.39 -2.55 -17.49
C PRO A 266 -4.87 -1.13 -17.82
N ARG A 267 -3.96 -0.24 -18.24
CA ARG A 267 -4.25 1.15 -18.58
C ARG A 267 -4.85 1.91 -17.40
N SER A 268 -4.14 1.93 -16.27
CA SER A 268 -4.56 2.71 -15.10
C SER A 268 -4.70 4.18 -15.46
N GLN A 269 -5.83 4.76 -15.08
CA GLN A 269 -6.19 6.14 -15.33
C GLN A 269 -5.70 7.03 -14.18
N LEU A 270 -5.43 8.30 -14.48
CA LEU A 270 -5.15 9.29 -13.45
C LEU A 270 -6.45 9.62 -12.71
N GLU A 271 -6.45 9.41 -11.40
CA GLU A 271 -7.59 9.55 -10.50
C GLU A 271 -7.08 10.05 -9.13
N PRO A 272 -6.62 11.32 -9.04
CA PRO A 272 -5.71 11.77 -7.97
C PRO A 272 -6.32 11.75 -6.56
N CYS A 273 -5.53 11.40 -5.55
CA CYS A 273 -5.98 11.54 -4.17
C CYS A 273 -6.12 13.03 -3.78
N TYR A 274 -7.18 13.42 -3.06
CA TYR A 274 -7.35 14.79 -2.55
C TYR A 274 -7.52 14.82 -1.05
N SER A 275 -6.90 15.84 -0.44
CA SER A 275 -7.01 16.10 0.99
C SER A 275 -7.30 17.58 1.26
N TRP A 276 -8.31 17.89 2.08
CA TRP A 276 -8.62 19.26 2.52
C TRP A 276 -9.27 19.28 3.89
N ASN A 277 -9.18 20.38 4.64
CA ASN A 277 -9.86 20.55 5.95
C ASN A 277 -9.59 19.45 7.00
N ASN A 278 -8.50 18.68 6.89
CA ASN A 278 -8.07 17.77 7.95
C ASN A 278 -7.21 18.55 8.93
N VAL A 279 -7.71 18.80 10.14
CA VAL A 279 -7.07 19.73 11.08
C VAL A 279 -6.76 19.02 12.40
N TYR A 280 -5.50 19.08 12.80
CA TYR A 280 -5.10 18.81 14.17
C TYR A 280 -5.35 20.06 15.02
N THR A 281 -6.47 20.03 15.76
CA THR A 281 -7.03 21.22 16.41
C THR A 281 -6.21 21.78 17.57
N PRO A 282 -5.37 21.01 18.31
CA PRO A 282 -4.55 21.60 19.37
C PRO A 282 -3.59 22.70 18.88
N THR A 283 -3.13 22.64 17.63
CA THR A 283 -2.23 23.65 17.03
C THR A 283 -2.78 24.27 15.75
N ASN A 284 -3.98 23.87 15.31
CA ASN A 284 -4.55 24.19 14.00
C ASN A 284 -3.67 23.77 12.80
N GLN A 285 -2.82 22.77 12.99
CA GLN A 285 -2.01 22.22 11.90
C GLN A 285 -2.90 21.49 10.91
N VAL A 286 -2.71 21.77 9.62
CA VAL A 286 -3.35 21.01 8.55
C VAL A 286 -2.56 19.73 8.29
N LEU A 287 -3.26 18.62 8.22
CA LEU A 287 -2.69 17.32 7.91
C LEU A 287 -3.10 16.90 6.50
N GLY A 288 -2.14 16.52 5.67
CA GLY A 288 -2.41 16.06 4.30
C GLY A 288 -1.99 14.62 4.08
N PHE A 289 -1.88 14.24 2.81
CA PHE A 289 -1.13 13.07 2.40
C PHE A 289 0.38 13.29 2.56
N GLY A 290 1.04 12.31 3.17
CA GLY A 290 2.49 12.17 3.16
C GLY A 290 2.92 11.34 1.95
N GLY A 291 3.99 11.78 1.27
CA GLY A 291 4.63 10.96 0.25
C GLY A 291 5.39 9.81 0.92
N GLY A 292 5.12 8.56 0.54
CA GLY A 292 5.84 7.38 1.04
C GLY A 292 7.29 7.27 0.54
N GLY A 293 7.78 8.25 -0.22
CA GLY A 293 9.13 8.31 -0.76
C GLY A 293 9.35 7.53 -2.05
N GLN A 294 8.32 6.83 -2.56
CA GLN A 294 8.43 6.08 -3.81
C GLN A 294 8.31 7.00 -5.05
N PRO A 295 9.14 6.80 -6.10
CA PRO A 295 9.25 7.72 -7.23
C PRO A 295 7.99 7.93 -8.08
N THR A 296 7.13 6.91 -8.24
CA THR A 296 6.03 7.03 -9.20
C THR A 296 4.85 7.86 -8.69
N THR A 297 4.68 8.03 -7.38
CA THR A 297 3.61 8.87 -6.80
C THR A 297 4.07 10.32 -6.68
N LYS A 298 3.48 11.22 -7.47
CA LYS A 298 3.93 12.60 -7.58
C LYS A 298 2.94 13.60 -6.95
N PRO A 299 3.40 14.50 -6.07
CA PRO A 299 2.58 15.62 -5.60
C PRO A 299 2.19 16.51 -6.77
N GLY A 300 0.97 17.02 -6.76
CA GLY A 300 0.44 17.87 -7.84
C GLY A 300 0.05 17.10 -9.11
N VAL A 301 0.15 15.77 -9.11
CA VAL A 301 -0.30 14.89 -10.19
C VAL A 301 -1.17 13.79 -9.63
N ASP A 302 -0.59 12.88 -8.84
CA ASP A 302 -1.29 11.72 -8.30
C ASP A 302 -1.96 12.02 -6.95
N TYR A 303 -1.54 13.10 -6.28
CA TYR A 303 -2.23 13.60 -5.09
C TYR A 303 -2.09 15.12 -4.88
N PHE A 304 -3.07 15.68 -4.18
CA PHE A 304 -3.14 17.10 -3.84
C PHE A 304 -3.56 17.31 -2.38
N ASN A 305 -2.77 18.11 -1.66
CA ASN A 305 -3.11 18.60 -0.32
C ASN A 305 -3.56 20.07 -0.46
N LEU A 306 -4.86 20.32 -0.38
CA LEU A 306 -5.45 21.62 -0.67
C LEU A 306 -5.43 22.58 0.53
N GLY A 307 -5.04 22.11 1.71
CA GLY A 307 -5.00 22.94 2.92
C GLY A 307 -6.31 22.91 3.71
N SER A 308 -6.60 23.99 4.43
CA SER A 308 -7.84 24.19 5.20
C SER A 308 -8.51 25.52 4.84
N GLY A 309 -9.68 25.79 5.41
CA GLY A 309 -10.42 27.04 5.21
C GLY A 309 -11.49 26.96 4.13
N PHE A 310 -11.72 25.78 3.57
CA PHE A 310 -12.91 25.53 2.75
C PHE A 310 -14.13 25.44 3.66
N PRO A 311 -15.32 25.88 3.21
CA PRO A 311 -16.55 25.62 3.95
C PRO A 311 -16.73 24.11 4.18
N ALA A 312 -17.21 23.73 5.37
CA ALA A 312 -17.48 22.33 5.70
C ALA A 312 -18.45 21.72 4.68
N ASP A 313 -18.26 20.44 4.36
CA ASP A 313 -19.10 19.67 3.43
C ASP A 313 -19.14 20.20 1.99
N ILE A 314 -18.30 21.17 1.65
CA ILE A 314 -18.22 21.71 0.30
C ILE A 314 -17.01 21.13 -0.43
N THR A 315 -17.28 20.56 -1.60
CA THR A 315 -16.23 20.06 -2.50
C THR A 315 -15.48 21.24 -3.13
N PRO A 316 -14.15 21.32 -2.94
CA PRO A 316 -13.34 22.34 -3.61
C PRO A 316 -13.48 22.27 -5.15
N PRO A 317 -13.54 23.40 -5.87
CA PRO A 317 -13.72 23.40 -7.33
C PRO A 317 -12.68 22.58 -8.09
N GLN A 318 -11.44 22.50 -7.58
CA GLN A 318 -10.39 21.67 -8.18
C GLN A 318 -10.73 20.18 -8.14
N VAL A 319 -11.40 19.71 -7.09
CA VAL A 319 -11.81 18.30 -6.93
C VAL A 319 -12.93 17.99 -7.92
N SER A 320 -13.98 18.82 -7.96
CA SER A 320 -15.12 18.61 -8.87
C SER A 320 -14.74 18.78 -10.34
N ALA A 321 -13.81 19.67 -10.68
CA ALA A 321 -13.29 19.80 -12.04
C ALA A 321 -12.48 18.56 -12.50
N THR A 322 -11.87 17.83 -11.57
CA THR A 322 -11.11 16.61 -11.85
C THR A 322 -12.02 15.39 -11.95
N TYR A 323 -12.98 15.30 -11.02
CA TYR A 323 -13.90 14.18 -10.91
C TYR A 323 -15.23 14.42 -11.59
N THR A 324 -15.16 14.43 -12.92
CA THR A 324 -16.34 14.49 -13.79
C THR A 324 -16.86 13.09 -14.12
N SER A 325 -18.08 13.03 -14.64
CA SER A 325 -18.72 11.84 -15.18
C SER A 325 -17.90 11.17 -16.27
N ALA A 326 -17.14 11.93 -17.07
CA ALA A 326 -16.19 11.37 -18.03
C ALA A 326 -15.06 10.59 -17.34
N SER A 327 -14.55 11.10 -16.21
CA SER A 327 -13.44 10.51 -15.45
C SER A 327 -13.88 9.36 -14.53
N ASN A 328 -15.05 9.47 -13.89
CA ASN A 328 -15.52 8.58 -12.83
C ASN A 328 -16.82 7.83 -13.14
N GLY A 329 -17.46 8.08 -14.28
CA GLY A 329 -18.80 7.58 -14.61
C GLY A 329 -19.93 8.40 -13.99
N VAL A 330 -19.65 9.17 -12.94
CA VAL A 330 -20.55 10.14 -12.30
C VAL A 330 -19.75 11.38 -11.90
N ASP A 331 -20.38 12.55 -11.90
CA ASP A 331 -19.76 13.76 -11.34
C ASP A 331 -19.64 13.61 -9.82
N TYR A 332 -18.49 13.97 -9.26
CA TYR A 332 -18.34 14.14 -7.82
C TYR A 332 -18.84 15.54 -7.44
N THR A 333 -20.08 15.59 -6.98
CA THR A 333 -20.77 16.85 -6.67
C THR A 333 -20.80 17.17 -5.18
N GLY A 334 -20.18 16.35 -4.33
CA GLY A 334 -20.30 16.46 -2.88
C GLY A 334 -19.93 15.17 -2.18
N THR A 335 -20.02 15.22 -0.86
CA THR A 335 -19.90 14.06 0.01
C THR A 335 -20.80 12.92 -0.44
N TYR A 336 -20.31 11.69 -0.27
CA TYR A 336 -21.10 10.51 -0.59
C TYR A 336 -22.46 10.54 0.11
N VAL A 337 -23.57 10.47 -0.62
CA VAL A 337 -24.92 10.39 -0.02
C VAL A 337 -25.34 8.92 0.09
N TYR A 338 -25.67 8.49 1.31
CA TYR A 338 -26.30 7.18 1.54
C TYR A 338 -27.83 7.30 1.48
N PRO A 339 -28.56 6.30 0.93
CA PRO A 339 -28.07 5.12 0.22
C PRO A 339 -27.50 5.46 -1.16
N TYR A 340 -26.57 4.63 -1.64
CA TYR A 340 -25.99 4.74 -2.98
C TYR A 340 -27.08 4.82 -4.06
N PRO A 341 -26.93 5.65 -5.12
CA PRO A 341 -27.93 5.77 -6.18
C PRO A 341 -28.21 4.48 -6.98
N LEU A 342 -27.36 3.45 -6.93
CA LEU A 342 -27.67 2.13 -7.54
C LEU A 342 -28.59 1.25 -6.68
N LEU A 343 -29.02 1.70 -5.50
CA LEU A 343 -30.12 1.08 -4.75
C LEU A 343 -31.46 1.57 -5.31
N SER A 344 -31.92 0.94 -6.38
CA SER A 344 -33.35 0.88 -6.70
C SER A 344 -34.05 0.00 -5.66
N GLY A 345 -34.12 0.49 -4.42
CA GLY A 345 -34.66 -0.23 -3.27
C GLY A 345 -34.18 0.43 -2.00
N ARG A 346 -35.05 1.23 -1.35
CA ARG A 346 -34.78 1.84 -0.05
C ARG A 346 -34.33 0.77 0.94
N PRO A 347 -33.17 0.92 1.62
CA PRO A 347 -32.91 0.14 2.82
C PRO A 347 -33.96 0.48 3.88
N ALA A 348 -34.50 -0.54 4.55
CA ALA A 348 -35.33 -0.32 5.73
C ALA A 348 -34.49 0.39 6.81
N PRO A 349 -35.04 1.36 7.54
CA PRO A 349 -34.31 2.06 8.59
C PRO A 349 -33.80 1.04 9.63
N SER A 350 -32.53 1.16 10.00
CA SER A 350 -31.96 0.40 11.12
C SER A 350 -32.75 0.68 12.40
N PRO A 351 -33.05 -0.33 13.23
CA PRO A 351 -33.75 -0.13 14.48
C PRO A 351 -32.95 0.80 15.40
N ALA A 352 -33.63 1.80 15.95
CA ALA A 352 -33.06 2.74 16.91
C ALA A 352 -32.52 1.99 18.15
N SER A 353 -31.38 2.45 18.66
CA SER A 353 -30.74 1.87 19.84
C SER A 353 -31.67 2.00 21.07
N THR A 354 -32.06 0.87 21.65
CA THR A 354 -32.82 0.84 22.88
C THR A 354 -31.92 1.29 24.04
N PRO A 355 -32.32 2.27 24.88
CA PRO A 355 -31.54 2.63 26.06
C PRO A 355 -31.47 1.43 27.01
N ARG A 356 -30.29 0.85 27.23
CA ARG A 356 -30.09 -0.08 28.35
C ARG A 356 -30.04 0.72 29.64
N LEU A 357 -31.07 0.54 30.47
CA LEU A 357 -30.99 0.88 31.89
C LEU A 357 -29.77 0.17 32.50
N ARG A 358 -28.90 0.95 33.15
CA ARG A 358 -27.82 0.43 34.00
C ARG A 358 -28.45 -0.38 35.14
N GLN A 359 -28.47 -1.70 35.03
CA GLN A 359 -28.66 -2.53 36.21
C GLN A 359 -27.35 -2.57 37.00
N HIS A 360 -27.40 -1.95 38.18
CA HIS A 360 -26.40 -2.08 39.22
C HIS A 360 -26.11 -3.57 39.51
N LEU A 361 -24.87 -4.00 39.29
CA LEU A 361 -24.36 -5.24 39.85
C LEU A 361 -24.24 -5.07 41.37
N GLN A 362 -25.21 -5.62 42.11
CA GLN A 362 -25.10 -5.83 43.54
C GLN A 362 -24.02 -6.89 43.82
N LYS A 363 -23.06 -6.52 44.67
CA LYS A 363 -22.06 -7.42 45.27
C LYS A 363 -22.77 -8.54 46.00
N ASN A 364 -22.53 -9.79 45.61
CA ASN A 364 -22.76 -10.95 46.47
C ASN A 364 -21.52 -11.86 46.54
N GLY A 365 -20.99 -11.97 47.75
CA GLY A 365 -20.50 -13.22 48.34
C GLY A 365 -19.21 -13.86 47.82
N LYS A 366 -18.13 -13.71 48.58
CA LYS A 366 -16.93 -14.56 48.55
C LYS A 366 -17.30 -16.05 48.67
N LYS A 367 -16.79 -16.91 47.78
CA LYS A 367 -16.41 -18.31 48.10
C LYS A 367 -15.07 -18.65 47.42
N GLY A 368 -14.15 -19.17 48.23
CA GLY A 368 -12.73 -19.27 47.93
C GLY A 368 -12.36 -20.31 46.87
N TRP A 369 -11.26 -20.03 46.18
CA TRP A 369 -10.60 -20.97 45.27
C TRP A 369 -9.69 -21.91 46.07
N GLY A 370 -10.04 -23.19 46.07
CA GLY A 370 -9.17 -24.28 46.52
C GLY A 370 -8.10 -24.59 45.47
N THR A 371 -6.87 -24.73 45.93
CA THR A 371 -5.69 -25.12 45.17
C THR A 371 -5.79 -26.56 44.64
N ARG A 372 -5.48 -26.78 43.34
CA ARG A 372 -5.14 -28.12 42.82
C ARG A 372 -3.81 -28.09 42.08
N LYS A 373 -2.93 -29.00 42.51
CA LYS A 373 -1.51 -29.15 42.14
C LYS A 373 -1.31 -29.49 40.65
N LYS A 374 -0.23 -28.92 40.08
CA LYS A 374 0.36 -29.28 38.78
C LYS A 374 0.81 -30.74 38.76
N LYS A 375 0.46 -31.48 37.70
CA LYS A 375 1.22 -32.65 37.23
C LYS A 375 1.92 -32.27 35.92
N LYS A 376 3.24 -32.43 35.91
CA LYS A 376 4.09 -32.37 34.71
C LYS A 376 3.86 -33.62 33.86
N GLY A 377 3.72 -33.45 32.55
CA GLY A 377 3.93 -34.46 31.53
C GLY A 377 4.72 -33.81 30.42
N GLN A 378 5.93 -34.32 30.18
CA GLN A 378 6.72 -34.07 28.97
C GLN A 378 5.92 -34.61 27.77
N ASP A 379 6.03 -33.93 26.63
CA ASP A 379 6.39 -34.54 25.34
C ASP A 379 6.46 -33.41 24.30
N GLY A 380 7.66 -33.22 23.76
CA GLY A 380 7.92 -32.40 22.60
C GLY A 380 8.14 -33.30 21.40
N GLU A 381 7.56 -32.94 20.26
CA GLU A 381 7.91 -33.56 18.98
C GLU A 381 8.21 -32.52 17.91
N ASN A 382 9.34 -32.79 17.26
CA ASN A 382 10.07 -32.02 16.27
C ASN A 382 9.44 -32.17 14.88
N TRP A 383 9.30 -31.05 14.17
CA TRP A 383 9.09 -31.04 12.72
C TRP A 383 10.44 -30.88 12.02
N ASN A 384 11.10 -32.01 11.73
CA ASN A 384 12.15 -32.11 10.71
C ASN A 384 12.56 -33.58 10.49
N LYS A 385 12.06 -34.23 9.43
CA LYS A 385 12.76 -35.32 8.72
C LYS A 385 12.39 -35.36 7.23
N PRO A 386 13.37 -35.63 6.33
CA PRO A 386 13.17 -35.67 4.87
C PRO A 386 12.63 -37.01 4.36
N ALA A 387 12.03 -36.99 3.18
CA ALA A 387 11.43 -38.14 2.50
C ALA A 387 12.47 -39.08 1.86
N GLN A 388 12.16 -40.38 1.84
CA GLN A 388 12.86 -41.46 1.14
C GLN A 388 11.82 -42.40 0.46
N PRO A 389 12.20 -43.16 -0.58
CA PRO A 389 11.39 -43.36 -1.80
C PRO A 389 10.47 -44.59 -1.80
N LEU A 390 9.49 -44.53 -2.71
CA LEU A 390 8.49 -45.57 -2.99
C LEU A 390 9.12 -46.84 -3.58
N GLY A 391 8.86 -47.99 -2.94
CA GLY A 391 9.06 -49.33 -3.50
C GLY A 391 7.74 -49.93 -3.99
N SER A 392 7.80 -50.58 -5.16
CA SER A 392 6.68 -51.21 -5.89
C SER A 392 6.10 -52.44 -5.18
N PRO A 393 4.81 -52.79 -5.40
CA PRO A 393 4.22 -54.05 -4.94
C PRO A 393 4.26 -55.15 -6.03
N PRO A 394 4.02 -56.43 -5.65
CA PRO A 394 4.18 -57.60 -6.52
C PRO A 394 3.18 -57.69 -7.68
#